data_AF-A0A5C8Z488-F1
#
_entry.id   AF-A0A5C8Z488-F1
#
_cell.length_a   1.000
_cell.length_b   1.000
_cell.length_c   1.000
_cell.angle_alpha   90.00
_cell.angle_beta   90.00
_cell.angle_gamma   90.00
#
_symmetry.space_group_name_H-M   'P 1'
#
loop_
_entity.id
_entity.type
_entity.pdbx_description
1 polymer ?
#
loop_
_entity_poly.entity_id
_entity_poly.type
_entity_poly.pdbx_seq_one_letter_code
_entity_poly.pdbx_strand_id
1 'polypeptide(L)'
;MAAASPRLNLLLIAGLVALLLMTTFQIVAVTYQTRHQFASLEQMRDQLRAMQEEWGKLLLEESAFSSPSRVERIAREELNMVLPDVANTKQLQSLE
;
A
#
# COMPACT_ATOMS: atom_id res chain seq x y z
N MET A 1 51.54 -36.34 -2.22
CA MET A 1 50.47 -35.58 -1.52
C MET A 1 50.96 -35.35 -0.10
N ALA A 2 51.52 -34.16 0.18
CA ALA A 2 52.16 -33.89 1.47
C ALA A 2 51.10 -33.91 2.57
N ALA A 3 51.21 -34.85 3.51
CA ALA A 3 50.40 -34.85 4.71
C ALA A 3 50.75 -33.60 5.51
N ALA A 4 49.90 -32.57 5.44
CA ALA A 4 49.96 -31.42 6.31
C ALA A 4 50.08 -31.91 7.76
N SER A 5 50.98 -31.27 8.54
CA SER A 5 51.24 -31.71 9.91
C SER A 5 49.93 -31.79 10.70
N PRO A 6 49.73 -32.81 11.56
CA PRO A 6 48.45 -33.04 12.23
C PRO A 6 47.98 -31.85 13.07
N ARG A 7 48.91 -31.01 13.54
CA ARG A 7 48.64 -29.76 14.27
C ARG A 7 48.00 -28.70 13.37
N LEU A 8 48.44 -28.55 12.12
CA LEU A 8 47.87 -27.59 11.18
C LEU A 8 46.42 -27.96 10.82
N ASN A 9 46.16 -29.25 10.59
CA ASN A 9 44.82 -29.73 10.29
C ASN A 9 43.85 -29.47 11.46
N LEU A 10 44.30 -29.68 12.69
CA LEU A 10 43.49 -29.38 13.89
C LEU A 10 43.15 -27.88 14.00
N LEU A 11 44.11 -26.99 13.74
CA LEU A 11 43.86 -25.55 13.74
C LEU A 11 42.87 -25.13 12.65
N LEU A 12 43.00 -25.71 11.45
CA LEU A 12 42.06 -25.45 10.35
C LEU A 12 40.65 -25.92 10.70
N ILE A 13 40.51 -27.12 11.26
CA ILE A 13 39.20 -27.66 11.68
C ILE A 13 38.60 -26.77 12.78
N ALA A 14 39.38 -26.39 13.79
CA ALA A 14 38.91 -25.51 14.86
C ALA A 14 38.45 -24.13 14.32
N GLY A 15 39.20 -23.57 13.36
CA GLY A 15 38.82 -22.32 12.69
C GLY A 15 37.51 -22.44 11.91
N LEU A 16 37.32 -23.54 11.17
CA LEU A 16 36.07 -23.80 10.44
C LEU A 16 34.88 -24.00 11.39
N VAL A 17 35.07 -24.71 12.50
CA VAL A 17 34.02 -24.87 13.53
C VAL A 17 33.65 -23.52 14.13
N ALA A 18 34.63 -22.69 14.47
CA ALA A 18 34.37 -21.35 15.01
C ALA A 18 33.61 -20.47 14.00
N LEU A 19 33.99 -20.52 12.72
CA LEU A 19 33.29 -19.81 11.65
C LEU A 19 31.83 -20.27 11.54
N LEU A 20 31.59 -21.57 11.57
CA LEU A 20 30.25 -22.15 11.45
C LEU A 20 29.35 -21.79 12.64
N LEU A 21 29.92 -21.78 13.85
CA LEU A 21 29.20 -21.30 15.04
C LEU A 21 28.85 -19.82 14.88
N MET A 22 29.82 -18.99 14.47
CA MET A 22 29.60 -17.55 14.27
C MET A 22 28.51 -17.27 13.24
N THR A 23 28.49 -17.97 12.11
CA THR A 23 27.43 -17.81 11.10
C THR A 23 26.08 -18.25 11.63
N THR A 24 26.03 -19.36 12.39
CA THR A 24 24.78 -19.83 13.01
C THR A 24 24.19 -18.76 13.93
N PHE A 25 24.99 -18.18 14.82
CA PHE A 25 24.53 -17.11 15.71
C PHE A 25 24.11 -15.86 14.95
N GLN A 26 24.84 -15.47 13.91
CA GLN A 26 24.46 -14.33 13.08
C GLN A 26 23.12 -14.53 12.38
N ILE A 27 22.88 -15.72 11.79
CA ILE A 27 21.62 -16.02 11.11
C ILE A 27 20.44 -15.89 12.10
N VAL A 28 20.59 -16.40 13.32
CA VAL A 28 19.56 -16.29 14.36
C VAL A 28 19.31 -14.83 14.73
N ALA A 29 20.37 -14.06 14.95
CA ALA A 29 20.27 -12.64 15.29
C ALA A 29 19.58 -11.82 14.19
N VAL A 30 20.00 -12.00 12.93
CA VAL A 30 19.39 -11.34 11.77
C VAL A 30 17.92 -11.72 11.66
N THR A 31 17.60 -13.02 11.75
CA THR A 31 16.21 -13.49 11.65
C THR A 31 15.32 -12.87 12.72
N TYR A 32 15.81 -12.79 13.97
CA TYR A 32 15.09 -12.15 15.07
C TYR A 32 14.84 -10.67 14.79
N GLN A 33 15.88 -9.95 14.35
CA GLN A 33 15.77 -8.53 14.07
C GLN A 33 14.85 -8.24 12.88
N THR A 34 14.93 -9.04 11.83
CA THR A 34 14.01 -8.96 10.68
C THR A 34 12.57 -9.17 11.11
N ARG A 35 12.28 -10.20 11.92
CA ARG A 35 10.92 -10.45 12.42
C ARG A 35 10.37 -9.27 13.21
N HIS A 36 11.21 -8.66 14.06
CA HIS A 36 10.81 -7.52 14.86
C HIS A 36 10.54 -6.27 14.01
N GLN A 37 11.45 -5.94 13.08
CA GLN A 37 11.30 -4.82 12.16
C GLN A 37 10.07 -5.00 11.25
N PHE A 38 9.84 -6.23 10.78
CA PHE A 38 8.69 -6.55 9.95
C PHE A 38 7.37 -6.40 10.71
N ALA A 39 7.31 -6.81 11.98
CA ALA A 39 6.13 -6.60 12.81
C ALA A 39 5.79 -5.11 12.98
N SER A 40 6.80 -4.27 13.22
CA SER A 40 6.63 -2.82 13.30
C SER A 40 6.13 -2.21 11.99
N LEU A 41 6.69 -2.66 10.86
CA LEU A 41 6.24 -2.26 9.54
C LEU A 41 4.78 -2.64 9.30
N GLU A 42 4.39 -3.86 9.64
CA GLU A 42 3.02 -4.35 9.45
C GLU A 42 2.03 -3.54 10.30
N GLN A 43 2.39 -3.18 11.54
CA GLN A 43 1.56 -2.32 12.38
C GLN A 43 1.29 -0.95 11.73
N MET A 44 2.31 -0.34 11.12
CA MET A 44 2.14 0.94 10.41
C MET A 44 1.27 0.78 9.15
N ARG A 45 1.40 -0.35 8.44
CA ARG A 45 0.56 -0.67 7.27
C ARG A 45 -0.89 -0.91 7.67
N ASP A 46 -1.15 -1.52 8.81
CA ASP A 46 -2.50 -1.69 9.36
C ASP A 46 -3.16 -0.34 9.63
N GLN A 47 -2.43 0.60 10.24
CA GLN A 47 -2.94 1.95 10.48
C GLN A 47 -3.27 2.67 9.16
N LEU A 48 -2.37 2.56 8.17
CA LEU A 48 -2.62 3.13 6.84
C LEU A 48 -3.84 2.53 6.17
N ARG A 49 -4.01 1.19 6.24
CA ARG A 49 -5.19 0.50 5.71
C ARG A 49 -6.47 1.00 6.36
N ALA A 50 -6.50 1.10 7.68
CA ALA A 50 -7.66 1.62 8.40
C ALA A 50 -8.03 3.05 7.97
N MET A 51 -7.03 3.92 7.81
CA MET A 51 -7.26 5.28 7.30
C MET A 51 -7.77 5.29 5.85
N GLN A 52 -7.25 4.42 4.98
CA GLN A 52 -7.71 4.31 3.59
C GLN A 52 -9.15 3.81 3.51
N GLU A 53 -9.54 2.87 4.37
CA GLU A 53 -10.93 2.42 4.45
C GLU A 53 -11.87 3.55 4.88
N GLU A 54 -11.49 4.33 5.90
CA GLU A 54 -12.27 5.48 6.35
C GLU A 54 -12.38 6.55 5.27
N TRP A 55 -11.25 6.88 4.62
CA TRP A 55 -11.24 7.82 3.50
C TRP A 55 -12.12 7.33 2.34
N GLY A 56 -12.08 6.05 2.02
CA GLY A 56 -12.94 5.45 1.00
C GLY A 56 -14.42 5.57 1.34
N LYS A 57 -14.79 5.35 2.60
CA LYS A 57 -16.17 5.58 3.07
C LYS A 57 -16.58 7.04 2.93
N LEU A 58 -15.73 7.97 3.36
CA LEU A 58 -16.01 9.39 3.25
C LEU A 58 -16.19 9.83 1.78
N LEU A 59 -15.37 9.32 0.87
CA LEU A 59 -15.49 9.61 -0.56
C LEU A 59 -16.80 9.06 -1.15
N LEU A 60 -17.25 7.90 -0.67
CA LEU A 60 -18.55 7.34 -1.05
C LEU A 60 -19.70 8.19 -0.50
N GLU A 61 -19.60 8.69 0.72
CA GLU A 61 -20.56 9.64 1.30
C GLU A 61 -20.58 10.95 0.48
N GLU A 62 -19.42 11.51 0.14
CA GLU A 62 -19.31 12.72 -0.66
C GLU A 62 -19.91 12.54 -2.06
N SER A 63 -19.59 11.43 -2.75
CA SER A 63 -20.17 11.14 -4.06
C SER A 63 -21.68 10.89 -4.01
N ALA A 64 -22.21 10.37 -2.89
CA ALA A 64 -23.66 10.28 -2.67
C ALA A 64 -24.30 11.66 -2.48
N PHE A 65 -23.63 12.59 -1.78
CA PHE A 65 -24.11 13.97 -1.61
C PHE A 65 -23.93 14.84 -2.86
N SER A 66 -22.89 14.60 -3.65
CA SER A 66 -22.60 15.20 -4.96
C SER A 66 -23.29 14.49 -6.11
N SER A 67 -24.10 13.46 -5.83
CA SER A 67 -24.85 12.74 -6.85
C SER A 67 -25.71 13.74 -7.63
N PRO A 68 -25.57 13.82 -8.97
CA PRO A 68 -26.34 14.72 -9.82
C PRO A 68 -27.83 14.66 -9.53
N SER A 69 -28.35 13.51 -9.06
CA SER A 69 -29.75 13.31 -8.68
C SER A 69 -30.25 14.26 -7.59
N ARG A 70 -29.43 14.66 -6.62
CA ARG A 70 -29.84 15.63 -5.59
C ARG A 70 -29.95 17.03 -6.17
N VAL A 71 -28.98 17.41 -7.02
CA VAL A 71 -29.00 18.69 -7.74
C VAL A 71 -30.17 18.74 -8.71
N GLU A 72 -30.40 17.66 -9.46
CA GLU A 72 -31.48 17.53 -10.44
C GLU A 72 -32.86 17.52 -9.78
N ARG A 73 -32.98 16.90 -8.60
CA ARG A 73 -34.19 16.92 -7.79
C ARG A 73 -34.50 18.33 -7.29
N ILE A 74 -33.52 19.04 -6.70
CA ILE A 74 -33.71 20.43 -6.26
C ILE A 74 -34.02 21.34 -7.47
N ALA A 75 -33.32 21.16 -8.59
CA ALA A 75 -33.55 21.91 -9.81
C ALA A 75 -34.98 21.72 -10.36
N ARG A 76 -35.51 20.50 -10.34
CA ARG A 76 -36.90 20.22 -10.76
C ARG A 76 -37.95 20.63 -9.72
N GLU A 77 -37.75 20.29 -8.46
CA GLU A 77 -38.77 20.43 -7.41
C GLU A 77 -38.83 21.85 -6.84
N GLU A 78 -37.70 22.50 -6.60
CA GLU A 78 -37.66 23.85 -6.01
C GLU A 78 -37.52 24.95 -7.06
N LEU A 79 -36.77 24.70 -8.13
CA LEU A 79 -36.51 25.70 -9.18
C LEU A 79 -37.38 25.53 -10.44
N ASN A 80 -38.25 24.50 -10.49
CA ASN A 80 -39.10 24.18 -11.65
C ASN A 80 -38.33 24.11 -12.99
N MET A 81 -37.04 23.74 -12.97
CA MET A 81 -36.23 23.61 -14.17
C MET A 81 -36.68 22.37 -14.95
N VAL A 82 -37.02 22.56 -16.22
CA VAL A 82 -37.42 21.50 -17.16
C VAL A 82 -36.31 21.30 -18.18
N LEU A 83 -36.04 20.05 -18.57
CA LEU A 83 -35.07 19.78 -19.64
C LEU A 83 -35.56 20.43 -20.94
N PRO A 84 -34.76 21.28 -21.60
CA PRO A 84 -35.19 21.92 -22.84
C PRO A 84 -35.36 20.86 -23.93
N ASP A 85 -36.55 20.85 -24.54
CA ASP A 85 -36.87 19.98 -25.66
C ASP A 85 -36.05 20.37 -26.91
N VAL A 86 -35.73 19.39 -27.77
CA VAL A 86 -34.96 19.58 -29.00
C VAL A 86 -35.56 20.66 -29.92
N ALA A 87 -36.86 20.93 -29.78
CA ALA A 87 -37.56 22.00 -30.50
C ALA A 87 -37.17 23.43 -30.06
N ASN A 88 -36.62 23.64 -28.87
CA ASN A 88 -36.29 24.97 -28.31
C ASN A 88 -34.79 25.26 -28.20
N THR A 89 -33.95 24.45 -28.84
CA THR A 89 -32.49 24.64 -28.83
C THR A 89 -32.05 25.35 -30.10
N LYS A 90 -31.71 26.65 -30.01
CA LYS A 90 -31.01 27.33 -31.11
C LYS A 90 -29.52 27.04 -31.00
N GLN A 91 -29.01 26.16 -31.87
CA GLN A 91 -27.57 26.02 -32.04
C GLN A 91 -27.02 27.34 -32.58
N LEU A 92 -26.24 28.03 -31.77
CA LEU A 92 -25.45 29.17 -32.22
C LEU A 92 -24.35 28.61 -33.11
N GLN A 93 -24.63 28.49 -34.40
CA GLN A 93 -23.59 28.27 -35.41
C GLN A 93 -22.63 29.46 -35.32
N SER A 94 -21.40 29.15 -34.92
CA SER A 94 -20.26 30.05 -35.04
C SER A 94 -20.13 30.44 -36.51
N LEU A 95 -20.28 31.74 -36.77
CA LEU A 95 -20.01 32.34 -38.06
C LEU A 95 -18.49 32.28 -38.29
N GLU A 96 -18.05 31.39 -39.18
CA GLU A 96 -16.81 31.58 -39.95
C GLU A 96 -17.12 32.35 -41.23
#